data_AF-A0A5Y8EJR8-F1
#
_entry.id   AF-A0A5Y8EJR8-F1
#
_cell.length_a   1.000
_cell.length_b   1.000
_cell.length_c   1.000
_cell.angle_alpha   90.00
_cell.angle_beta   90.00
_cell.angle_gamma   90.00
#
_symmetry.space_group_name_H-M   'P 1'
#
loop_
_entity.id
_entity.type
_entity.pdbx_description
1 polymer ?
#
loop_
_entity_poly.entity_id
_entity_poly.type
_entity_poly.pdbx_seq_one_letter_code
_entity_poly.pdbx_strand_id
1 'polypeptide(L)'
;LVSPTGTPGEVVISTGVSSSQGTPARVSCEAAVRMMQDMGAHAAKFFPMGGEKSLPELYALATTAARHGMTLIEPTGGISLDNFGIILQTCLEAGVPRVMPHVYSSIIDPQTGNTRPEDIIRLMEIVKALV
;
A
#
# COMPACT_ATOMS: atom_id res chain seq x y z
N LEU A 1 -0.45 -9.65 -1.72
CA LEU A 1 -1.47 -8.72 -1.17
C LEU A 1 -1.63 -9.06 0.30
N VAL A 2 -1.66 -8.06 1.16
CA VAL A 2 -1.95 -8.18 2.59
C VAL A 2 -2.91 -7.06 2.98
N SER A 3 -3.76 -7.30 3.98
CA SER A 3 -4.81 -6.35 4.37
C SER A 3 -4.61 -5.78 5.78
N PRO A 4 -5.08 -4.53 6.04
CA PRO A 4 -5.11 -3.97 7.38
C PRO A 4 -5.98 -4.82 8.31
N THR A 5 -5.72 -4.68 9.61
CA THR A 5 -6.40 -5.44 10.66
C THR A 5 -7.03 -4.54 11.72
N GLY A 6 -6.73 -3.23 11.67
CA GLY A 6 -7.02 -2.25 12.70
C GLY A 6 -5.94 -2.19 13.79
N THR A 7 -4.81 -2.88 13.62
CA THR A 7 -3.72 -2.94 14.61
C THR A 7 -2.36 -2.77 13.93
N PRO A 8 -1.67 -1.64 14.16
CA PRO A 8 -0.33 -1.43 13.61
C PRO A 8 0.65 -2.54 13.99
N GLY A 9 1.38 -3.05 13.00
CA GLY A 9 2.31 -4.17 13.17
C GLY A 9 1.70 -5.55 12.92
N GLU A 10 0.41 -5.62 12.60
CA GLU A 10 -0.30 -6.84 12.20
C GLU A 10 -0.90 -6.68 10.80
N VAL A 11 -0.98 -7.78 10.04
CA VAL A 11 -1.64 -7.85 8.72
C VAL A 11 -2.42 -9.15 8.58
N VAL A 12 -3.43 -9.14 7.71
CA VAL A 12 -4.12 -10.34 7.25
C VAL A 12 -3.47 -10.85 5.97
N ILE A 13 -3.09 -12.13 5.93
CA ILE A 13 -2.46 -12.80 4.77
C ILE A 13 -3.38 -13.81 4.08
N SER A 14 -4.55 -14.13 4.66
CA SER A 14 -5.55 -15.03 4.07
C SER A 14 -6.32 -14.34 2.95
N THR A 15 -5.63 -13.96 1.88
CA THR A 15 -6.16 -13.11 0.79
C THR A 15 -6.22 -13.85 -0.56
N GLY A 16 -6.14 -15.18 -0.55
CA GLY A 16 -6.30 -16.02 -1.74
C GLY A 16 -7.75 -16.50 -1.90
N VAL A 17 -8.06 -17.11 -3.05
CA VAL A 17 -9.44 -17.54 -3.40
C VAL A 17 -10.09 -18.40 -2.31
N SER A 18 -9.38 -19.40 -1.81
CA SER A 18 -9.88 -20.29 -0.76
C SER A 18 -9.72 -19.69 0.64
N SER A 19 -8.55 -19.12 0.95
CA SER A 19 -8.24 -18.63 2.30
C SER A 19 -9.08 -17.42 2.71
N SER A 20 -9.53 -16.59 1.76
CA SER A 20 -10.38 -15.42 2.05
C SER A 20 -11.81 -15.79 2.48
N GLN A 21 -12.24 -17.04 2.29
CA GLN A 21 -13.56 -17.54 2.70
C GLN A 21 -13.55 -18.10 4.14
N GLY A 22 -12.36 -18.26 4.73
CA GLY A 22 -12.16 -18.86 6.04
C GLY A 22 -11.97 -17.83 7.17
N THR A 23 -11.47 -18.32 8.30
CA THR A 23 -11.05 -17.44 9.41
C THR A 23 -9.84 -16.61 8.98
N PRO A 24 -9.83 -15.28 9.17
CA PRO A 24 -8.70 -14.44 8.78
C PRO A 24 -7.40 -14.87 9.46
N ALA A 25 -6.37 -15.13 8.66
CA ALA A 25 -5.02 -15.40 9.15
C ALA A 25 -4.32 -14.07 9.44
N ARG A 26 -4.38 -13.64 10.70
CA ARG A 26 -3.71 -12.43 11.22
C ARG A 26 -2.31 -12.81 11.71
N VAL A 27 -1.29 -12.09 11.24
CA VAL A 27 0.12 -12.33 11.56
C VAL A 27 0.85 -11.00 11.75
N SER A 28 2.01 -11.01 12.39
CA SER A 28 2.84 -9.81 12.45
C SER A 28 3.32 -9.38 11.05
N CYS A 29 3.59 -8.09 10.86
CA CYS A 29 4.21 -7.59 9.64
C CYS A 29 5.53 -8.32 9.35
N GLU A 30 6.31 -8.66 10.37
CA GLU A 30 7.59 -9.36 10.23
C GLU A 30 7.40 -10.77 9.65
N ALA A 31 6.43 -11.52 10.16
CA ALA A 31 6.09 -12.84 9.63
C ALA A 31 5.60 -12.74 8.19
N ALA A 32 4.69 -11.81 7.90
CA ALA A 32 4.18 -11.61 6.54
C ALA A 32 5.28 -11.24 5.54
N VAL A 33 6.17 -10.30 5.91
CA VAL A 33 7.29 -9.87 5.04
C VAL A 33 8.23 -11.03 4.74
N ARG A 34 8.63 -11.82 5.75
CA ARG A 34 9.48 -13.00 5.54
C ARG A 34 8.81 -14.05 4.66
N MET A 35 7.54 -14.38 4.93
CA MET A 35 6.80 -15.33 4.09
C MET A 35 6.69 -14.85 2.64
N MET A 36 6.43 -13.55 2.43
CA MET A 36 6.41 -12.98 1.09
C MET A 36 7.78 -13.13 0.39
N GLN A 37 8.88 -12.89 1.09
CA GLN A 37 10.23 -13.08 0.55
C GLN A 37 10.55 -14.55 0.25
N ASP A 38 10.16 -15.48 1.12
CA ASP A 38 10.31 -16.93 0.89
C ASP A 38 9.54 -17.39 -0.36
N MET A 39 8.41 -16.75 -0.65
CA MET A 39 7.62 -16.96 -1.86
C MET A 39 8.17 -16.21 -3.10
N GLY A 40 9.32 -15.56 -2.98
CA GLY A 40 9.98 -14.84 -4.07
C GLY A 40 9.43 -13.43 -4.34
N ALA A 41 8.57 -12.89 -3.47
CA ALA A 41 8.05 -11.55 -3.63
C ALA A 41 9.04 -10.49 -3.12
N HIS A 42 9.15 -9.40 -3.87
CA HIS A 42 9.97 -8.23 -3.52
C HIS A 42 9.13 -7.02 -3.13
N ALA A 43 7.81 -7.18 -3.08
CA ALA A 43 6.83 -6.13 -2.87
C ALA A 43 5.69 -6.56 -1.95
N ALA A 44 5.22 -5.64 -1.10
CA ALA A 44 4.00 -5.82 -0.32
C ALA A 44 2.91 -4.86 -0.81
N LYS A 45 1.84 -5.42 -1.38
CA LYS A 45 0.61 -4.67 -1.68
C LYS A 45 -0.31 -4.61 -0.47
N PHE A 46 -0.51 -3.41 0.06
CA PHE A 46 -1.33 -3.14 1.23
C PHE A 46 -2.72 -2.65 0.79
N PHE A 47 -3.74 -3.50 0.93
CA PHE A 47 -5.09 -3.25 0.41
C PHE A 47 -6.17 -3.96 1.24
N PRO A 48 -7.34 -3.34 1.48
CA PRO A 48 -7.71 -1.96 1.17
C PRO A 48 -7.33 -0.98 2.29
N MET A 49 -6.59 0.09 1.98
CA MET A 49 -6.17 1.06 3.00
C MET A 49 -7.27 1.99 3.52
N GLY A 50 -8.25 2.31 2.67
CA GLY A 50 -9.29 3.28 3.01
C GLY A 50 -8.78 4.72 3.06
N GLY A 51 -7.86 5.09 2.16
CA GLY A 51 -7.20 6.39 2.16
C GLY A 51 -6.28 6.50 3.37
N GLU A 52 -6.57 7.46 4.26
CA GLU A 52 -5.74 7.73 5.43
C GLU A 52 -6.06 6.83 6.65
N LYS A 53 -7.17 6.08 6.60
CA LYS A 53 -7.68 5.30 7.75
C LYS A 53 -6.65 4.34 8.34
N SER A 54 -5.83 3.72 7.49
CA SER A 54 -4.85 2.71 7.89
C SER A 54 -3.40 3.23 7.79
N LEU A 55 -3.17 4.56 7.85
CA LEU A 55 -1.82 5.14 7.77
C LEU A 55 -0.85 4.57 8.81
N PRO A 56 -1.21 4.44 10.11
CA PRO A 56 -0.31 3.85 11.10
C PRO A 56 0.05 2.38 10.78
N GLU A 57 -0.89 1.63 10.22
CA GLU A 57 -0.67 0.23 9.81
C GLU A 57 0.23 0.15 8.57
N LEU A 58 0.02 1.02 7.57
CA LEU A 58 0.90 1.15 6.42
C LEU A 58 2.33 1.49 6.85
N TYR A 59 2.50 2.47 7.74
CA TYR A 59 3.82 2.87 8.24
C TYR A 59 4.53 1.71 8.94
N ALA A 60 3.81 0.95 9.77
CA ALA A 60 4.35 -0.22 10.45
C ALA A 60 4.79 -1.31 9.46
N LEU A 61 3.98 -1.61 8.43
CA LEU A 61 4.33 -2.56 7.38
C LEU A 61 5.52 -2.08 6.54
N ALA A 62 5.52 -0.82 6.12
CA ALA A 62 6.59 -0.22 5.32
C ALA A 62 7.93 -0.21 6.09
N THR A 63 7.92 0.17 7.37
CA THR A 63 9.11 0.15 8.24
C THR A 63 9.65 -1.27 8.38
N THR A 64 8.75 -2.24 8.53
CA THR A 64 9.12 -3.67 8.62
C THR A 64 9.70 -4.17 7.30
N ALA A 65 9.07 -3.82 6.17
CA ALA A 65 9.55 -4.15 4.83
C ALA A 65 10.97 -3.63 4.59
N ALA A 66 11.22 -2.34 4.90
CA ALA A 66 12.55 -1.72 4.78
C ALA A 66 13.58 -2.45 5.65
N ARG A 67 13.27 -2.74 6.92
CA ARG A 67 14.17 -3.44 7.85
C ARG A 67 14.58 -4.83 7.37
N HIS A 68 13.68 -5.55 6.70
CA HIS A 68 13.93 -6.92 6.22
C HIS A 68 14.37 -6.99 4.76
N GLY A 69 14.69 -5.85 4.12
CA GLY A 69 15.21 -5.83 2.75
C GLY A 69 14.15 -6.07 1.68
N MET A 70 12.86 -5.98 2.00
CA MET A 70 11.81 -5.90 0.99
C MET A 70 11.83 -4.52 0.34
N THR A 71 11.93 -4.50 -0.98
CA THR A 71 12.36 -3.30 -1.71
C THR A 71 11.23 -2.38 -2.18
N LEU A 72 9.98 -2.84 -2.12
CA LEU A 72 8.83 -2.13 -2.69
C LEU A 72 7.61 -2.25 -1.76
N ILE A 73 6.94 -1.12 -1.53
CA ILE A 73 5.62 -1.06 -0.89
C ILE A 73 4.61 -0.48 -1.87
N GLU A 74 3.42 -1.08 -1.94
CA GLU A 74 2.35 -0.68 -2.86
C GLU A 74 1.08 -0.27 -2.08
N PRO A 75 1.00 0.97 -1.57
CA PRO A 75 -0.20 1.44 -0.88
C PRO A 75 -1.38 1.53 -1.86
N THR A 76 -2.52 0.93 -1.51
CA THR A 76 -3.66 0.77 -2.41
C THR A 76 -5.00 0.93 -1.68
N GLY A 77 -5.91 1.72 -2.28
CA GLY A 77 -7.32 1.79 -1.90
C GLY A 77 -7.69 3.07 -1.16
N GLY A 78 -8.58 3.87 -1.76
CA GLY A 78 -9.01 5.16 -1.21
C GLY A 78 -8.00 6.30 -1.39
N ILE A 79 -7.01 6.12 -2.25
CA ILE A 79 -6.03 7.17 -2.60
C ILE A 79 -6.67 8.14 -3.60
N SER A 80 -6.55 9.44 -3.37
CA SER A 80 -7.01 10.55 -4.23
C SER A 80 -5.94 11.65 -4.30
N LEU A 81 -6.20 12.70 -5.08
CA LEU A 81 -5.29 13.87 -5.13
C LEU A 81 -5.10 14.53 -3.75
N ASP A 82 -6.13 14.49 -2.89
CA ASP A 82 -6.12 15.17 -1.59
C ASP A 82 -5.19 14.49 -0.57
N ASN A 83 -5.02 13.16 -0.67
CA ASN A 83 -4.27 12.36 0.31
C ASN A 83 -3.05 11.64 -0.26
N PHE A 84 -2.80 11.73 -1.57
CA PHE A 84 -1.66 11.07 -2.20
C PHE A 84 -0.32 11.50 -1.58
N GLY A 85 -0.16 12.80 -1.31
CA GLY A 85 1.07 13.36 -0.73
C GLY A 85 1.40 12.75 0.64
N ILE A 86 0.44 12.73 1.57
CA ILE A 86 0.69 12.19 2.92
C ILE A 86 0.93 10.67 2.90
N ILE A 87 0.25 9.93 2.02
CA ILE A 87 0.45 8.48 1.86
C ILE A 87 1.85 8.19 1.29
N LEU A 88 2.27 8.92 0.26
CA LEU A 88 3.60 8.78 -0.33
C LEU A 88 4.68 9.15 0.69
N GLN A 89 4.53 10.28 1.37
CA GLN A 89 5.46 10.73 2.41
C GLN A 89 5.60 9.68 3.54
N THR A 90 4.50 9.09 3.99
CA THR A 90 4.51 8.02 5.00
C THR A 90 5.38 6.84 4.59
N CYS A 91 5.31 6.42 3.31
CA CYS A 91 6.15 5.34 2.80
C CYS A 91 7.62 5.73 2.65
N LEU A 92 7.90 6.98 2.26
CA LEU A 92 9.27 7.51 2.12
C LEU A 92 9.96 7.61 3.49
N GLU A 93 9.27 8.13 4.50
CA GLU A 93 9.77 8.26 5.88
C GLU A 93 10.03 6.89 6.53
N ALA A 94 9.27 5.86 6.14
CA ALA A 94 9.52 4.49 6.58
C ALA A 94 10.80 3.87 5.99
N GLY A 95 11.43 4.51 5.01
CA GLY A 95 12.72 4.11 4.44
C GLY A 95 12.66 2.99 3.41
N VAL A 96 11.49 2.72 2.81
CA VAL A 96 11.37 1.72 1.73
C VAL A 96 12.03 2.27 0.45
N PRO A 97 12.91 1.51 -0.24
CA PRO A 97 13.63 2.03 -1.41
C PRO A 97 12.73 2.45 -2.59
N ARG A 98 11.59 1.79 -2.76
CA ARG A 98 10.63 2.06 -3.84
C ARG A 98 9.21 2.08 -3.29
N VAL A 99 8.40 3.00 -3.79
CA VAL A 99 6.99 3.13 -3.46
C VAL A 99 6.19 3.14 -4.76
N MET A 100 5.13 2.33 -4.85
CA MET A 100 4.22 2.30 -6.00
C MET A 100 2.78 2.50 -5.52
N PRO A 101 2.34 3.76 -5.31
CA PRO A 101 0.97 4.04 -4.92
C PRO A 101 0.00 3.72 -6.05
N HIS A 102 -1.08 3.03 -5.72
CA HIS A 102 -2.13 2.68 -6.66
C HIS A 102 -3.34 3.61 -6.52
N VAL A 103 -3.50 4.50 -7.49
CA VAL A 103 -4.62 5.45 -7.59
C VAL A 103 -5.57 4.96 -8.69
N TYR A 104 -6.81 4.63 -8.32
CA TYR A 104 -7.78 4.01 -9.24
C TYR A 104 -9.00 4.91 -9.48
N SER A 105 -10.15 4.58 -8.88
CA SER A 105 -11.43 5.22 -9.15
C SER A 105 -11.45 6.74 -8.95
N SER A 106 -10.60 7.27 -8.06
CA SER A 106 -10.53 8.70 -7.77
C SER A 106 -10.03 9.54 -8.94
N ILE A 107 -9.30 8.96 -9.90
CA ILE A 107 -8.74 9.65 -11.08
C ILE A 107 -9.35 9.18 -12.40
N ILE A 108 -10.37 8.31 -12.36
CA ILE A 108 -11.06 7.80 -13.54
C ILE A 108 -12.31 8.65 -13.82
N ASP A 109 -12.45 9.13 -15.05
CA ASP A 109 -13.68 9.77 -15.51
C ASP A 109 -14.82 8.73 -15.60
N PRO A 110 -15.93 8.91 -14.87
CA PRO A 110 -17.02 7.95 -14.85
C PRO A 110 -17.78 7.85 -16.19
N GLN A 111 -17.67 8.85 -17.08
CA GLN A 111 -18.35 8.82 -18.38
C GLN A 111 -17.57 7.98 -19.40
N THR A 112 -16.24 8.11 -19.40
CA THR A 112 -15.38 7.47 -20.40
C THR A 112 -14.70 6.20 -19.89
N GLY A 113 -14.56 6.04 -18.57
CA GLY A 113 -13.77 4.97 -17.96
C GLY A 113 -12.26 5.18 -18.05
N ASN A 114 -11.81 6.31 -18.62
CA ASN A 114 -10.40 6.62 -18.77
C ASN A 114 -9.83 7.29 -17.51
N THR A 115 -8.56 7.02 -17.23
CA THR A 115 -7.80 7.81 -16.26
C THR A 115 -7.57 9.22 -16.83
N ARG A 116 -7.88 10.25 -16.04
CA ARG A 116 -7.75 11.65 -16.41
C ARG A 116 -6.27 12.07 -16.51
N PRO A 117 -5.75 12.46 -17.68
CA PRO A 117 -4.35 12.87 -17.83
C PRO A 117 -3.95 14.05 -16.94
N GLU A 118 -4.86 14.99 -16.69
CA GLU A 118 -4.64 16.15 -15.81
C GLU A 118 -4.40 15.75 -14.35
N ASP A 119 -5.04 14.67 -13.88
CA ASP A 119 -4.81 14.14 -12.54
C ASP A 119 -3.46 13.43 -12.46
N ILE A 120 -3.02 12.75 -13.53
CA ILE A 120 -1.67 12.19 -13.62
C ILE A 120 -0.60 13.27 -13.54
N ILE A 121 -0.80 14.41 -14.22
CA ILE A 121 0.13 15.55 -14.14
C ILE A 121 0.25 16.04 -12.69
N ARG A 122 -0.87 16.24 -11.99
CA ARG A 122 -0.89 16.65 -10.58
C ARG A 122 -0.20 15.64 -9.66
N LEU A 123 -0.46 14.35 -9.84
CA LEU A 123 0.22 13.29 -9.08
C LEU A 123 1.74 13.35 -9.29
N MET A 124 2.19 13.57 -10.53
CA MET A 124 3.62 13.69 -10.83
C MET A 124 4.25 14.96 -10.25
N GLU A 125 3.51 16.07 -10.14
CA GLU A 125 3.95 17.26 -9.42
C GLU A 125 4.16 16.98 -7.93
N ILE A 126 3.23 16.26 -7.30
CA ILE A 126 3.36 15.84 -5.89
C ILE A 126 4.57 14.92 -5.71
N VAL A 127 4.79 13.95 -6.61
CA VAL A 127 5.96 13.08 -6.58
C VAL A 127 7.25 13.92 -6.60
N LYS A 128 7.40 14.82 -7.58
CA LYS A 128 8.60 15.68 -7.73
C LYS A 128 8.83 16.64 -6.55
N ALA A 129 7.78 16.98 -5.80
CA ALA A 129 7.92 17.81 -4.60
C ALA A 129 8.46 17.03 -3.39
N LEU A 130 8.33 15.70 -3.40
CA LEU A 130 8.71 14.81 -2.29
C LEU A 130 10.00 14.01 -2.54
N VAL A 131 10.47 13.89 -3.80
CA VAL A 131 11.71 13.16 -4.17
C VAL A 131 12.65 13.96 -5.06
#